data_AF-A0A5C0WDU4-F1
#
_entry.id   AF-A0A5C0WDU4-F1
#
_cell.length_a   1.000
_cell.length_b   1.000
_cell.length_c   1.000
_cell.angle_alpha   90.00
_cell.angle_beta   90.00
_cell.angle_gamma   90.00
#
_symmetry.space_group_name_H-M   'P 1'
#
loop_
_entity.id
_entity.type
_entity.pdbx_description
1 polymer ?
#
loop_
_entity_poly.entity_id
_entity_poly.type
_entity_poly.pdbx_seq_one_letter_code
_entity_poly.pdbx_strand_id
1 'polypeptide(L)'
;MTTIKKDPGTLYAEKVVNREIVASKKVIQACKRHLRDLEKSKDPNYPYEYKPKKGAKVVKFLEMLPDISTGKPTSLALFQKFIVYMIFAWRDKETGYR
;
A
#
# COMPACT_ATOMS: atom_id res chain seq x y z
N MET A 1 20.91 -8.13 -12.10
CA MET A 1 20.04 -8.16 -10.91
C MET A 1 18.76 -7.44 -11.25
N THR A 2 17.66 -8.15 -11.47
CA THR A 2 16.36 -7.56 -11.84
C THR A 2 15.80 -6.84 -10.62
N THR A 3 15.76 -5.52 -10.66
CA THR A 3 15.16 -4.71 -9.59
C THR A 3 13.67 -5.03 -9.54
N ILE A 4 13.23 -5.86 -8.60
CA ILE A 4 11.80 -6.10 -8.35
C ILE A 4 11.22 -4.74 -7.95
N LYS A 5 10.47 -4.10 -8.85
CA LYS A 5 9.86 -2.80 -8.61
C LYS A 5 8.78 -2.97 -7.55
N LYS A 6 9.11 -2.59 -6.32
CA LYS A 6 8.23 -2.67 -5.14
C LYS A 6 7.08 -1.68 -5.27
N ASP A 7 5.88 -2.06 -4.83
CA ASP A 7 4.72 -1.16 -4.90
C ASP A 7 4.87 0.02 -3.92
N PRO A 8 4.21 1.17 -4.18
CA PRO A 8 4.34 2.36 -3.36
C PRO A 8 3.91 2.18 -1.89
N GLY A 9 2.96 1.29 -1.60
CA GLY A 9 2.51 1.02 -0.24
C GLY A 9 3.57 0.28 0.56
N THR A 10 4.14 -0.78 0.00
CA THR A 10 5.26 -1.50 0.63
C THR A 10 6.48 -0.59 0.76
N LEU A 11 6.79 0.22 -0.25
CA LEU A 11 7.89 1.21 -0.20
C LEU A 11 7.73 2.21 0.96
N TYR A 12 6.52 2.74 1.16
CA TYR A 12 6.24 3.63 2.29
C TYR A 12 6.51 2.94 3.63
N ALA A 13 6.03 1.70 3.78
CA ALA A 13 6.16 0.96 5.02
C ALA A 13 7.63 0.71 5.39
N GLU A 14 8.48 0.38 4.41
CA GLU A 14 9.91 0.19 4.61
C GLU A 14 10.58 1.49 5.05
N LYS A 15 10.32 2.61 4.34
CA LYS A 15 10.87 3.91 4.68
C LYS A 15 10.49 4.37 6.09
N VAL A 16 9.26 4.11 6.52
CA VAL A 16 8.80 4.42 7.89
C VAL A 16 9.51 3.54 8.91
N VAL A 17 9.63 2.24 8.66
CA VAL A 17 10.28 1.30 9.60
C VAL A 17 11.78 1.60 9.73
N ASN A 18 12.43 1.98 8.62
CA ASN A 18 13.84 2.37 8.55
C ASN A 18 14.11 3.79 9.06
N ARG A 19 13.08 4.52 9.54
CA ARG A 19 13.18 5.90 10.02
C ARG A 19 13.59 6.94 8.97
N GLU A 20 13.52 6.59 7.68
CA GLU A 20 13.69 7.54 6.57
C GLU A 20 12.52 8.52 6.48
N ILE A 21 11.33 8.07 6.89
CA ILE A 21 10.14 8.92 7.03
C ILE A 21 9.75 8.95 8.51
N VAL A 22 9.70 10.15 9.08
CA VAL A 22 9.21 10.37 10.45
C VAL A 22 7.71 10.12 10.48
N ALA A 23 7.27 9.26 11.39
CA ALA A 23 5.85 8.93 11.55
C ALA A 23 5.53 8.64 13.02
N SER A 24 4.25 8.78 13.38
CA SER A 24 3.79 8.48 14.73
C SER A 24 3.92 6.98 15.06
N LYS A 25 3.92 6.66 16.36
CA LYS A 25 3.99 5.27 16.85
C LYS A 25 2.97 4.35 16.18
N LYS A 26 1.73 4.82 15.97
CA LYS A 26 0.65 4.04 15.33
C LYS A 26 0.94 3.76 13.85
N VAL A 27 1.49 4.73 13.12
CA VAL A 27 1.86 4.55 11.71
C VAL A 27 3.01 3.55 11.58
N ILE A 28 4.03 3.65 12.44
CA ILE A 28 5.13 2.68 12.47
C ILE A 28 4.59 1.26 12.72
N GLN A 29 3.67 1.09 13.68
CA GLN A 29 3.05 -0.20 13.95
C GLN A 29 2.26 -0.73 12.75
N ALA A 30 1.51 0.12 12.04
CA ALA A 30 0.81 -0.26 10.83
C ALA A 30 1.76 -0.71 9.71
N CYS A 31 2.87 0.00 9.52
CA CYS A 31 3.90 -0.36 8.55
C CYS A 31 4.57 -1.69 8.89
N LYS A 32 4.95 -1.90 10.17
CA LYS A 32 5.49 -3.17 10.66
C LYS A 32 4.51 -4.34 10.47
N ARG A 33 3.22 -4.12 10.74
CA ARG A 33 2.18 -5.13 10.52
C ARG A 33 2.09 -5.49 9.04
N HIS A 34 2.03 -4.49 8.16
CA HIS A 34 1.98 -4.75 6.72
C HIS A 34 3.15 -5.61 6.22
N LEU A 35 4.38 -5.26 6.59
CA LEU A 35 5.57 -6.02 6.19
C LEU A 35 5.58 -7.44 6.75
N ARG A 36 5.13 -7.63 8.01
CA ARG A 36 4.98 -8.95 8.62
C ARG A 36 3.92 -9.79 7.90
N ASP A 37 2.78 -9.19 7.58
CA ASP A 37 1.66 -9.90 6.98
C ASP A 37 1.96 -10.26 5.51
N LEU A 38 2.79 -9.48 4.80
CA LEU A 38 3.32 -9.87 3.49
C LEU A 38 4.07 -11.20 3.57
N GLU A 39 4.95 -11.36 4.55
CA GLU A 39 5.68 -12.61 4.77
C GLU A 39 4.73 -13.76 5.16
N LYS A 40 3.79 -13.51 6.09
CA LYS A 40 2.77 -14.51 6.45
C LYS A 40 1.89 -14.94 5.29
N SER A 41 1.57 -14.02 4.37
CA SER A 41 0.69 -14.31 3.23
C SER A 41 1.29 -15.28 2.22
N LYS A 42 2.59 -15.55 2.29
CA LYS A 42 3.26 -16.60 1.53
C LYS A 42 2.85 -18.00 1.98
N ASP A 43 2.39 -18.14 3.24
CA ASP A 43 1.79 -19.37 3.73
C ASP A 43 0.42 -19.58 3.05
N PRO A 44 0.19 -20.73 2.38
CA PRO A 44 -1.09 -21.07 1.81
C PRO A 44 -2.25 -20.98 2.80
N ASN A 45 -2.02 -21.31 4.09
CA ASN A 45 -3.02 -21.33 5.14
C ASN A 45 -3.36 -19.95 5.72
N TYR A 46 -2.56 -18.91 5.42
CA TYR A 46 -2.89 -17.55 5.84
C TYR A 46 -4.13 -17.05 5.07
N PRO A 47 -5.19 -16.55 5.72
CA PRO A 47 -6.48 -16.31 5.07
C PRO A 47 -6.48 -15.15 4.07
N TYR A 48 -5.49 -14.27 4.13
CA TYR A 48 -5.41 -13.09 3.26
C TYR A 48 -4.29 -13.21 2.24
N GLU A 49 -4.48 -12.59 1.08
CA GLU A 49 -3.45 -12.41 0.06
C GLU A 49 -3.26 -10.92 -0.26
N TYR A 50 -2.05 -10.58 -0.69
CA TYR A 50 -1.71 -9.23 -1.10
C TYR A 50 -1.70 -9.13 -2.63
N LYS A 51 -2.66 -8.39 -3.18
CA LYS A 51 -2.85 -8.14 -4.62
C LYS A 51 -2.53 -6.67 -4.95
N PRO A 52 -1.25 -6.29 -5.12
CA PRO A 52 -0.83 -4.90 -5.33
C PRO A 52 -1.45 -4.25 -6.59
N LYS A 53 -1.81 -5.04 -7.61
CA LYS A 53 -2.52 -4.56 -8.80
C LYS A 53 -3.87 -3.92 -8.48
N LYS A 54 -4.57 -4.38 -7.43
CA LYS A 54 -5.86 -3.81 -7.00
C LYS A 54 -5.66 -2.41 -6.40
N GLY A 55 -4.62 -2.21 -5.59
CA GLY A 55 -4.23 -0.90 -5.08
C GLY A 55 -3.78 0.05 -6.20
N ALA A 56 -2.95 -0.44 -7.13
CA ALA A 56 -2.47 0.34 -8.28
C ALA A 56 -3.61 0.89 -9.15
N LYS A 57 -4.66 0.08 -9.38
CA LYS A 57 -5.85 0.52 -10.15
C LYS A 57 -6.54 1.72 -9.49
N VAL A 58 -6.67 1.70 -8.16
CA VAL A 58 -7.32 2.79 -7.42
C VAL A 58 -6.43 4.03 -7.35
N VAL A 59 -5.13 3.87 -7.12
CA VAL A 59 -4.18 5.01 -7.18
C VAL A 59 -4.24 5.69 -8.54
N LYS A 60 -4.20 4.91 -9.64
CA LYS A 60 -4.33 5.46 -11.00
C LYS A 60 -5.64 6.23 -11.16
N PHE A 61 -6.75 5.69 -10.66
CA PHE A 61 -8.04 6.39 -10.73
C PHE A 61 -8.01 7.72 -9.99
N LEU A 62 -7.52 7.73 -8.75
CA LEU A 62 -7.44 8.93 -7.91
C LEU A 62 -6.52 10.00 -8.52
N GLU A 63 -5.38 9.60 -9.08
CA GLU A 63 -4.42 10.52 -9.71
C GLU A 63 -4.89 11.08 -11.07
N MET A 64 -6.00 10.57 -11.63
CA MET A 64 -6.65 11.18 -12.81
C MET A 64 -7.65 12.28 -12.42
N LEU A 65 -8.11 12.31 -11.16
CA LEU A 65 -9.08 13.29 -10.72
C LEU A 65 -8.39 14.66 -10.60
N PRO A 66 -9.00 15.73 -11.14
CA PRO A 66 -8.46 17.07 -10.96
C PRO A 66 -8.57 17.47 -9.50
N ASP A 67 -7.52 18.10 -8.97
CA ASP A 67 -7.61 18.78 -7.69
C ASP A 67 -8.60 19.95 -7.81
N ILE A 68 -9.48 20.10 -6.81
CA ILE A 68 -10.61 21.05 -6.84
C ILE A 68 -10.08 22.50 -6.93
N SER A 69 -8.94 22.78 -6.31
CA SER A 69 -8.38 24.13 -6.23
C SER A 69 -7.60 24.53 -7.48
N THR A 70 -6.97 23.57 -8.17
CA THR A 70 -6.08 23.84 -9.31
C THR A 70 -6.67 23.41 -10.66
N GLY A 71 -7.71 22.57 -10.66
CA GLY A 71 -8.28 21.95 -11.86
C GLY A 71 -7.34 20.95 -12.54
N LYS A 72 -6.18 20.63 -11.94
CA LYS A 72 -5.15 19.78 -12.53
C LYS A 72 -5.02 18.46 -11.78
N PRO A 73 -4.77 17.34 -12.47
CA PRO A 73 -4.47 16.07 -11.81
C PRO A 73 -3.23 16.20 -10.91
N THR A 74 -3.31 15.65 -9.71
CA THR A 74 -2.20 15.69 -8.73
C THR A 74 -1.81 14.27 -8.33
N SER A 75 -0.51 14.00 -8.30
CA SER A 75 0.02 12.73 -7.81
C SER A 75 -0.19 12.58 -6.31
N LEU A 76 -0.55 11.38 -5.86
CA LEU A 76 -0.72 11.09 -4.45
C LEU A 76 0.64 11.05 -3.73
N ALA A 77 0.70 11.65 -2.54
CA ALA A 77 1.82 11.50 -1.64
C ALA A 77 1.98 10.03 -1.21
N LEU A 78 3.21 9.66 -0.81
CA LEU A 78 3.54 8.26 -0.55
C LEU A 78 2.69 7.65 0.59
N PHE A 79 2.36 8.42 1.64
CA PHE A 79 1.48 7.98 2.71
C PHE A 79 0.02 7.80 2.24
N GLN A 80 -0.46 8.63 1.29
CA GLN A 80 -1.79 8.48 0.70
C GLN A 80 -1.85 7.18 -0.12
N LYS A 81 -0.80 6.90 -0.89
CA LYS A 81 -0.65 5.63 -1.61
C LYS A 81 -0.65 4.45 -0.62
N PHE A 82 0.08 4.54 0.50
CA PHE A 82 0.04 3.50 1.53
C PHE A 82 -1.37 3.22 2.04
N ILE A 83 -2.15 4.26 2.37
CA ILE A 83 -3.55 4.11 2.80
C ILE A 83 -4.37 3.38 1.73
N VAL A 84 -4.28 3.79 0.47
CA VAL A 84 -5.00 3.16 -0.64
C VAL A 84 -4.60 1.69 -0.80
N TYR A 85 -3.31 1.36 -0.70
CA TYR A 85 -2.85 -0.02 -0.77
C TYR A 85 -3.33 -0.87 0.42
N MET A 86 -3.33 -0.32 1.65
CA MET A 86 -3.89 -1.03 2.81
C MET A 86 -5.40 -1.27 2.67
N ILE A 87 -6.08 -0.42 1.91
CA ILE A 87 -7.51 -0.52 1.67
C ILE A 87 -7.83 -1.53 0.57
N PHE A 88 -7.12 -1.49 -0.54
CA PHE A 88 -7.56 -2.19 -1.75
C PHE A 88 -6.69 -3.37 -2.15
N ALA A 89 -5.46 -3.48 -1.64
CA ALA A 89 -4.53 -4.54 -2.05
C ALA A 89 -4.67 -5.82 -1.20
N TRP A 90 -5.03 -5.73 0.07
CA TRP A 90 -5.33 -6.91 0.90
C TRP A 90 -6.70 -7.49 0.56
N ARG A 91 -6.76 -8.81 0.34
CA ARG A 91 -7.98 -9.54 0.01
C ARG A 91 -8.09 -10.83 0.80
N ASP A 92 -9.30 -11.19 1.18
CA ASP A 92 -9.63 -12.52 1.66
C ASP A 92 -9.48 -13.53 0.52
N LYS A 93 -8.80 -14.66 0.77
CA LYS A 93 -8.48 -15.66 -0.27
C LYS A 93 -9.71 -16.43 -0.74
N GLU A 94 -10.69 -16.65 0.15
CA GLU A 94 -11.89 -17.43 -0.16
C GLU A 94 -12.89 -16.62 -0.98
N THR A 95 -13.20 -15.42 -0.51
CA THR A 95 -14.23 -14.55 -1.09
C THR A 95 -13.68 -13.58 -2.14
N GLY A 96 -12.39 -13.27 -2.10
CA GLY A 96 -11.76 -12.24 -2.93
C GLY A 96 -12.16 -10.80 -2.55
N TYR A 97 -12.93 -10.61 -1.49
CA TYR A 97 -13.34 -9.30 -0.98
C TYR A 97 -12.28 -8.70 -0.06
N ARG A 98 -12.53 -7.47 0.41
CA ARG A 98 -11.74 -6.84 1.46
C ARG A 98 -12.44 -7.05 2.79
#